data_AF-A0A818V2B9-F1
#
_entry.id   AF-A0A818V2B9-F1
#
_cell.length_a   1.000
_cell.length_b   1.000
_cell.length_c   1.000
_cell.angle_alpha   90.00
_cell.angle_beta   90.00
_cell.angle_gamma   90.00
#
_symmetry.space_group_name_H-M   'P 1'
#
loop_
_entity.id
_entity.type
_entity.pdbx_description
1 polymer ?
#
loop_
_entity_poly.entity_id
_entity_poly.type
_entity_poly.pdbx_seq_one_letter_code
_entity_poly.pdbx_strand_id
1 'polypeptide(L)'
;MSFLSLFYLLFTSAIQSCSSLLSTAQVLFEITLMSFNASDFTGADPVLSPFSFSLFIIIVVFVCLSMFLSIINDRFHHVEQNPIENQQILSYILTKFLNWARKNIL
;
A
#
# COMPACT_ATOMS: atom_id res chain seq x y z
N MET A 1 -16.13 -1.89 -0.51
CA MET A 1 -17.52 -2.36 -0.33
C MET A 1 -18.10 -3.02 -1.57
N SER A 2 -18.12 -2.39 -2.76
CA SER A 2 -18.71 -2.98 -3.99
C SER A 2 -18.10 -4.34 -4.41
N PHE A 3 -16.77 -4.46 -4.44
CA PHE A 3 -16.08 -5.73 -4.71
C PHE A 3 -16.33 -6.78 -3.62
N LEU A 4 -16.50 -6.34 -2.37
CA LEU A 4 -16.68 -7.20 -1.21
C LEU A 4 -18.07 -7.87 -1.22
N SER A 5 -19.12 -7.12 -1.58
CA SER A 5 -20.46 -7.67 -1.78
C SER A 5 -20.56 -8.60 -3.00
N LEU A 6 -19.80 -8.33 -4.06
CA LEU A 6 -19.79 -9.14 -5.27
C LEU A 6 -19.05 -10.46 -5.04
N PHE A 7 -17.90 -10.42 -4.36
CA PHE A 7 -17.20 -11.61 -3.89
C PHE A 7 -18.04 -12.40 -2.86
N TYR A 8 -18.71 -11.72 -1.93
CA TYR A 8 -19.61 -12.38 -0.98
C TYR A 8 -20.70 -13.19 -1.68
N LEU A 9 -21.37 -12.63 -2.69
CA LEU A 9 -22.37 -13.37 -3.47
C LEU A 9 -21.77 -14.53 -4.28
N LEU A 10 -20.60 -14.31 -4.89
CA LEU A 10 -19.94 -15.31 -5.74
C LEU A 10 -19.37 -16.48 -4.93
N PHE A 11 -18.91 -16.23 -3.70
CA PHE A 11 -18.37 -17.24 -2.78
C PHE A 11 -19.38 -17.83 -1.80
N THR A 12 -20.50 -17.14 -1.51
CA THR A 12 -21.63 -17.72 -0.74
C THR A 12 -22.16 -19.00 -1.39
N SER A 13 -22.10 -19.08 -2.73
CA SER A 13 -22.52 -20.29 -3.47
C SER A 13 -21.45 -21.39 -3.51
N ALA A 14 -20.19 -21.08 -3.19
CA ALA A 14 -19.04 -21.94 -3.47
C ALA A 14 -18.29 -22.40 -2.20
N ILE A 15 -18.42 -21.70 -1.07
CA ILE A 15 -17.71 -22.00 0.17
C ILE A 15 -18.68 -21.90 1.35
N GLN A 16 -18.92 -23.04 2.02
CA GLN A 16 -19.77 -23.13 3.21
C GLN A 16 -19.20 -22.34 4.43
N SER A 17 -17.92 -21.96 4.39
CA SER A 17 -17.23 -21.16 5.40
C SER A 17 -17.49 -19.65 5.32
N CYS A 18 -18.15 -19.15 4.27
CA CYS A 18 -18.52 -17.73 4.12
C CYS A 18 -19.87 -17.40 4.78
N SER A 19 -20.06 -17.84 6.04
CA SER A 19 -21.35 -17.65 6.74
C SER A 19 -21.60 -16.21 7.19
N SER A 20 -20.62 -15.31 7.09
CA SER A 20 -20.74 -13.89 7.45
C SER A 20 -19.91 -12.98 6.56
N LEU A 21 -20.40 -11.75 6.35
CA LEU A 21 -19.69 -10.70 5.62
C LEU A 21 -18.31 -10.40 6.21
N LEU A 22 -18.18 -10.47 7.54
CA LEU A 22 -16.93 -10.24 8.26
C LEU A 22 -15.89 -11.33 7.95
N SER A 23 -16.28 -12.60 7.98
CA SER A 23 -15.42 -13.74 7.63
C SER A 23 -14.94 -13.64 6.18
N THR A 24 -15.83 -13.21 5.28
CA THR A 24 -15.49 -12.99 3.87
C THR A 24 -14.51 -11.83 3.70
N ALA A 25 -14.69 -10.73 4.43
CA ALA A 25 -13.74 -9.63 4.45
C ALA A 25 -12.36 -10.05 4.96
N GLN A 26 -12.32 -10.91 5.99
CA GLN A 26 -11.07 -11.45 6.53
C GLN A 26 -10.32 -12.31 5.51
N VAL A 27 -11.03 -13.23 4.83
CA VAL A 27 -10.46 -14.03 3.74
C VAL A 27 -9.95 -13.15 2.61
N LEU A 28 -10.71 -12.13 2.18
CA LEU A 28 -10.24 -11.18 1.16
C LEU A 28 -8.98 -10.41 1.58
N PHE A 29 -8.83 -10.11 2.88
CA PHE A 29 -7.66 -9.44 3.41
C PHE A 29 -6.44 -10.37 3.44
N GLU A 30 -6.62 -11.62 3.87
CA GLU A 30 -5.60 -12.67 3.81
C GLU A 30 -5.12 -12.94 2.38
N ILE A 31 -6.05 -12.95 1.41
CA ILE A 31 -5.74 -13.05 -0.02
C ILE A 31 -4.92 -11.86 -0.50
N THR A 32 -5.29 -10.65 -0.06
CA THR A 32 -4.56 -9.41 -0.39
C THR A 32 -3.15 -9.41 0.19
N LEU A 33 -2.97 -9.96 1.40
CA LEU A 33 -1.68 -10.18 2.05
C LEU A 33 -0.92 -11.41 1.51
N MET A 34 -1.53 -12.16 0.58
CA MET A 34 -1.02 -13.43 0.05
C MET A 34 -0.76 -14.50 1.13
N SER A 35 -1.45 -14.39 2.27
CA SER A 35 -1.36 -15.29 3.41
C SER A 35 -2.66 -16.09 3.51
N PHE A 36 -2.96 -16.93 2.52
CA PHE A 36 -4.18 -17.76 2.50
C PHE A 36 -3.85 -19.25 2.48
N ASN A 37 -4.69 -20.07 3.11
CA ASN A 37 -4.59 -21.52 3.05
C ASN A 37 -5.44 -22.08 1.91
N ALA A 38 -4.81 -22.82 0.99
CA ALA A 38 -5.48 -23.43 -0.16
C ALA A 38 -6.49 -24.55 0.24
N SER A 39 -6.38 -25.08 1.46
CA SER A 39 -7.27 -26.11 2.01
C SER A 39 -8.71 -25.65 2.20
N ASP A 40 -8.95 -24.34 2.31
CA ASP A 40 -10.28 -23.78 2.55
C ASP A 40 -11.09 -23.62 1.25
N PHE A 41 -10.46 -23.78 0.09
CA PHE A 41 -11.07 -23.59 -1.23
C PHE A 41 -11.49 -24.90 -1.93
N THR A 42 -11.35 -26.05 -1.26
CA THR A 42 -11.50 -27.39 -1.84
C THR A 42 -12.93 -27.75 -2.31
N GLY A 43 -13.93 -26.88 -2.08
CA GLY A 43 -15.34 -27.11 -2.44
C GLY A 43 -15.90 -26.21 -3.55
N ALA A 44 -15.11 -25.26 -4.09
CA ALA A 44 -15.58 -24.26 -5.05
C ALA A 44 -15.44 -24.74 -6.51
N ASP A 45 -16.28 -24.20 -7.41
CA ASP A 45 -16.18 -24.46 -8.85
C ASP A 45 -14.74 -24.21 -9.36
N PRO A 46 -14.07 -25.23 -9.92
CA PRO A 46 -12.61 -25.25 -10.10
C PRO A 46 -12.09 -24.28 -11.15
N VAL A 47 -12.95 -23.60 -11.92
CA VAL A 47 -12.56 -22.73 -13.03
C VAL A 47 -12.91 -21.27 -12.75
N LEU A 48 -14.14 -20.98 -12.31
CA LEU A 48 -14.60 -19.61 -12.11
C LEU A 48 -13.94 -18.95 -10.89
N SER A 49 -13.75 -19.74 -9.83
CA SER A 49 -13.15 -19.28 -8.57
C SER A 49 -11.69 -18.82 -8.73
N PRO A 50 -10.77 -19.61 -9.32
CA PRO A 50 -9.38 -19.17 -9.50
C PRO A 50 -9.23 -18.03 -10.51
N PHE A 51 -10.09 -17.95 -11.53
CA PHE A 51 -10.06 -16.85 -12.50
C PHE A 51 -10.42 -15.51 -11.84
N SER A 52 -11.55 -15.47 -11.11
CA SER A 52 -11.98 -14.26 -10.41
C SER A 52 -10.99 -13.84 -9.31
N PHE A 53 -10.41 -14.82 -8.62
CA PHE A 53 -9.36 -14.63 -7.61
C PHE A 53 -8.10 -14.03 -8.21
N SER A 54 -7.60 -14.59 -9.31
CA SER A 54 -6.40 -14.11 -10.00
C SER A 54 -6.59 -12.67 -10.49
N LEU A 55 -7.75 -12.36 -11.06
CA LEU A 55 -8.08 -11.02 -11.54
C LEU A 55 -8.16 -10.00 -10.41
N PHE A 56 -8.72 -10.39 -9.25
CA PHE A 56 -8.75 -9.56 -8.05
C PHE A 56 -7.35 -9.30 -7.48
N ILE A 57 -6.50 -10.35 -7.36
CA ILE A 57 -5.11 -10.19 -6.94
C ILE A 57 -4.37 -9.25 -7.87
N ILE A 58 -4.52 -9.42 -9.19
CA ILE A 58 -3.86 -8.54 -10.17
C ILE A 58 -4.30 -7.09 -9.96
N ILE A 59 -5.60 -6.82 -9.86
CA ILE A 59 -6.09 -5.46 -9.67
C ILE A 59 -5.60 -4.88 -8.35
N VAL A 60 -5.76 -5.58 -7.23
CA VAL A 60 -5.43 -5.02 -5.90
C VAL A 60 -3.93 -4.90 -5.70
N VAL A 61 -3.16 -5.94 -6.01
CA VAL A 61 -1.71 -5.93 -5.84
C VAL A 61 -1.07 -4.97 -6.84
N PHE A 62 -1.40 -5.04 -8.14
CA PHE A 62 -0.73 -4.15 -9.09
C PHE A 62 -1.31 -2.74 -9.06
N VAL A 63 -2.62 -2.55 -9.15
CA VAL A 63 -3.18 -1.19 -9.28
C VAL A 63 -3.16 -0.46 -7.94
N CYS A 64 -3.65 -1.08 -6.86
CA CYS A 64 -3.71 -0.39 -5.57
C CYS A 64 -2.32 -0.21 -4.94
N LEU A 65 -1.44 -1.23 -4.93
CA LEU A 65 -0.09 -1.01 -4.39
C LEU A 65 0.74 -0.09 -5.28
N SER A 66 0.66 -0.17 -6.61
CA SER A 66 1.43 0.78 -7.46
C SER A 66 0.97 2.21 -7.25
N MET A 67 -0.33 2.46 -7.03
CA MET A 67 -0.81 3.79 -6.68
C MET A 67 -0.29 4.22 -5.30
N PHE A 68 -0.31 3.32 -4.31
CA PHE A 68 0.16 3.62 -2.96
C PHE A 68 1.68 3.89 -2.94
N LEU A 69 2.46 3.07 -3.65
CA LEU A 69 3.90 3.25 -3.84
C LEU A 69 4.19 4.55 -4.58
N SER A 70 3.42 4.90 -5.61
CA SER A 70 3.58 6.18 -6.31
C SER A 70 3.34 7.37 -5.40
N ILE A 71 2.36 7.30 -4.48
CA ILE A 71 2.12 8.35 -3.49
C ILE A 71 3.29 8.44 -2.51
N ILE A 72 3.76 7.32 -1.97
CA ILE A 72 4.93 7.32 -1.07
C ILE A 72 6.16 7.87 -1.79
N ASN A 73 6.38 7.43 -3.02
CA ASN A 73 7.50 7.85 -3.85
C ASN A 73 7.44 9.36 -4.13
N ASP A 74 6.27 9.90 -4.46
CA ASP A 74 6.06 11.34 -4.64
C ASP A 74 6.36 12.14 -3.36
N ARG A 75 5.91 11.65 -2.19
CA ARG A 75 6.19 12.28 -0.90
C ARG A 75 7.67 12.21 -0.53
N PHE A 76 8.35 11.12 -0.85
CA PHE A 76 9.78 10.97 -0.62
C PHE A 76 10.58 11.91 -1.52
N HIS A 77 10.23 11.98 -2.81
CA HIS A 77 10.82 12.94 -3.74
C HIS A 77 10.57 14.39 -3.33
N HIS A 78 9.40 14.71 -2.77
CA HIS A 78 9.12 16.06 -2.28
C HIS A 78 10.06 16.46 -1.13
N VAL A 79 10.42 15.53 -0.24
CA VAL A 79 11.41 15.78 0.83
C VAL A 79 12.81 15.93 0.25
N GLU A 80 13.18 15.12 -0.74
CA GLU A 80 14.50 15.17 -1.38
C GLU A 80 14.68 16.39 -2.31
N GLN A 81 13.59 16.97 -2.82
CA GLN A 81 13.58 18.20 -3.64
C GLN A 81 13.65 19.52 -2.85
N ASN A 82 13.83 19.46 -1.52
CA ASN A 82 14.22 20.62 -0.71
C ASN A 82 15.75 20.69 -0.39
N PRO A 83 16.70 20.34 -1.29
CA PRO A 83 18.11 20.53 -1.00
C PRO A 83 18.48 22.02 -1.09
N ILE A 84 17.69 22.83 -1.80
CA ILE A 84 17.88 24.28 -1.95
C ILE A 84 17.66 24.98 -0.60
N GLU A 85 16.63 24.58 0.15
CA GLU A 85 16.39 25.12 1.50
C GLU A 85 17.51 24.70 2.46
N ASN A 86 17.97 23.45 2.39
CA ASN A 86 19.07 22.98 3.23
C ASN A 86 20.40 23.69 2.90
N GLN A 87 20.68 23.95 1.61
CA GLN A 87 21.87 24.69 1.17
C GLN A 87 21.81 26.19 1.54
N GLN A 88 20.61 26.79 1.52
CA GLN A 88 20.37 28.14 2.03
C GLN A 88 20.52 28.23 3.56
N ILE A 89 20.04 27.23 4.31
CA ILE A 89 20.20 27.16 5.77
C ILE A 89 21.69 26.98 6.12
N LEU A 90 22.41 26.09 5.43
CA LEU A 90 23.85 25.87 5.64
C LEU A 90 24.66 27.13 5.35
N SER A 91 24.42 27.80 4.22
CA SER A 91 25.08 29.07 3.90
C SER A 91 24.73 30.17 4.90
N TYR A 92 23.50 30.23 5.41
CA TYR A 92 23.09 31.19 6.43
C TYR A 92 23.81 30.96 7.77
N ILE A 93 23.88 29.70 8.23
CA ILE A 93 24.59 29.31 9.45
C ILE A 93 26.09 29.57 9.32
N LEU A 94 26.70 29.19 8.18
CA LEU A 94 28.12 29.47 7.90
C LEU A 94 28.41 30.96 7.89
N THR A 95 27.57 31.77 7.25
CA THR A 95 27.77 33.23 7.16
C THR A 95 27.69 33.87 8.55
N LYS A 96 26.73 33.44 9.39
CA LYS A 96 26.64 33.89 10.79
C LYS A 96 27.86 33.47 11.61
N PHE A 97 28.31 32.23 11.46
CA PHE A 97 29.46 31.70 12.17
C PHE A 97 30.75 32.45 11.79
N LEU A 98 30.97 32.68 10.49
CA LEU A 98 32.15 33.39 9.99
C LEU A 98 32.20 34.84 10.50
N ASN A 99 31.04 35.52 10.53
CA ASN A 99 30.95 36.88 11.05
C ASN A 99 31.16 36.96 12.57
N TRP A 100 30.68 35.97 13.33
CA TRP A 100 30.95 35.88 14.76
C TRP A 100 32.45 35.64 15.04
N ALA A 101 33.06 34.68 14.33
CA ALA A 101 34.48 34.38 14.47
C ALA A 101 35.36 35.59 14.12
N ARG A 102 35.01 36.32 13.05
CA ARG A 102 35.70 37.54 12.65
C ARG A 102 35.59 38.66 13.68
N LYS A 103 34.46 38.78 14.38
CA LYS A 103 34.21 39.80 15.42
C LYS A 103 34.84 39.44 16.78
N ASN A 104 35.18 38.18 17.01
CA ASN A 104 35.79 37.72 18.26
C ASN A 104 37.33 37.60 18.19
N ILE A 105 37.91 37.68 16.98
CA ILE A 105 39.37 37.57 16.73
C ILE A 105 40.02 38.96 16.50
N LEU A 106 39.23 40.01 16.34
CA LEU A 106 39.66 41.40 16.12
C LEU A 106 39.07 42.29 17.22
#